data_AF-A0A7V3SJM3-F1
#
_entry.id   AF-A0A7V3SJM3-F1
#
_cell.length_a   1.000
_cell.length_b   1.000
_cell.length_c   1.000
_cell.angle_alpha   90.00
_cell.angle_beta   90.00
_cell.angle_gamma   90.00
#
_symmetry.space_group_name_H-M   'P 1'
#
loop_
_entity.id
_entity.type
_entity.pdbx_description
1 polymer ?
#
loop_
_entity_poly.entity_id
_entity_poly.type
_entity_poly.pdbx_seq_one_letter_code
_entity_poly.pdbx_strand_id
1 'polypeptide(L)'
;MTPLEVSARRKHLAVVGRAIDENNEPMLYAEYWGYDDRETPEDETDDEHLYFIRWYVLKDSLNTNAHRGEIWLFDPELQRIGTWDLAQLPCVEHNHQPDGLTASASGVKHGVLVRVPVSLMVTPGEYLFMVHAVDDHVAREKRHRRKSALPLNAVTHQMAVEDIGFYLNANYHDREKLQWDGQDPERPGPCEFAILRQQPGGNTLYIMAHVKASRQPPRNAVVTARLFTSVSDTRGIHVTLRYAGRCADKPNHYHFHRPRGQEIVMTDGPSVPNQRIQVRMVDEGEDVREVTTYDHARSERSTYLDSFALTLRLSPTYQKRGEARDEGADLDIPVLLTMLRYIKAAGVEKITVQAGNQSHTLPVKNQADILYYSGHGYSSSGSLQCLDNGGTFTVSDVAPTVNWREDLKYFIIAGCIVLKPDHTNGYAWGNATLKQGILSGLCGYHGLAPSDMGGAIEIAGDFAQMVVSGSAPSRTGDAVLDAWLEANRQRNALGIVYNRQYYWWVLKDLLGREFIDGPNPW
;
A
#
# COMPACT_ATOMS: atom_id res chain seq x y z
N MET A 1 -7.30 23.43 -21.77
CA MET A 1 -5.99 24.05 -22.08
C MET A 1 -4.96 23.35 -21.21
N THR A 2 -3.94 22.75 -21.81
CA THR A 2 -2.95 21.89 -21.15
C THR A 2 -1.57 22.57 -21.20
N PRO A 3 -0.87 22.73 -20.08
CA PRO A 3 0.43 23.41 -20.09
C PRO A 3 1.50 22.61 -20.87
N LEU A 4 2.30 23.33 -21.65
CA LEU A 4 3.46 22.82 -22.39
C LEU A 4 4.75 23.14 -21.63
N GLU A 5 5.48 22.11 -21.23
CA GLU A 5 6.83 22.24 -20.67
C GLU A 5 7.88 21.91 -21.74
N VAL A 6 8.65 22.90 -22.15
CA VAL A 6 9.76 22.71 -23.09
C VAL A 6 11.06 22.50 -22.28
N SER A 7 11.93 21.56 -22.66
CA SER A 7 13.15 21.23 -21.90
C SER A 7 14.46 21.49 -22.65
N ALA A 8 15.27 22.52 -22.29
CA ALA A 8 16.74 22.44 -22.44
C ALA A 8 17.61 23.52 -21.74
N ARG A 9 18.74 23.06 -21.17
CA ARG A 9 20.10 23.65 -21.27
C ARG A 9 21.16 22.53 -21.28
N ARG A 10 22.10 22.51 -22.22
CA ARG A 10 23.51 22.12 -21.97
C ARG A 10 24.30 23.41 -22.14
N LYS A 11 25.18 23.75 -21.20
CA LYS A 11 25.66 25.13 -20.98
C LYS A 11 26.11 25.92 -22.24
N HIS A 12 26.46 25.28 -23.38
CA HIS A 12 26.86 26.01 -24.60
C HIS A 12 26.48 25.39 -25.99
N LEU A 13 25.82 24.22 -26.09
CA LEU A 13 25.61 23.54 -27.39
C LEU A 13 24.13 23.48 -27.80
N ALA A 14 23.37 22.48 -27.34
CA ALA A 14 21.96 22.30 -27.70
C ALA A 14 20.98 22.87 -26.66
N VAL A 15 19.96 23.59 -27.13
CA VAL A 15 18.89 24.22 -26.35
C VAL A 15 17.55 24.14 -27.08
N VAL A 16 16.62 23.32 -26.59
CA VAL A 16 15.16 23.47 -26.76
C VAL A 16 14.66 24.69 -25.96
N GLY A 17 14.16 25.71 -26.65
CA GLY A 17 13.57 26.93 -26.11
C GLY A 17 12.06 26.96 -26.29
N ARG A 18 11.33 27.71 -25.46
CA ARG A 18 9.95 28.12 -25.80
C ARG A 18 10.00 29.13 -26.95
N ALA A 19 9.07 29.03 -27.89
CA ALA A 19 8.80 30.17 -28.74
C ALA A 19 8.09 31.27 -27.97
N ILE A 20 8.23 32.46 -28.53
CA ILE A 20 7.62 33.69 -28.07
C ILE A 20 6.51 34.07 -29.05
N ASP A 21 5.42 34.64 -28.52
CA ASP A 21 4.35 35.21 -29.33
C ASP A 21 4.73 36.62 -29.85
N GLU A 22 3.79 37.28 -30.52
CA GLU A 22 3.94 38.64 -31.05
C GLU A 22 4.18 39.71 -29.97
N ASN A 23 3.87 39.41 -28.70
CA ASN A 23 4.12 40.26 -27.55
C ASN A 23 5.43 39.93 -26.82
N ASN A 24 6.26 39.04 -27.40
CA ASN A 24 7.49 38.54 -26.82
C ASN A 24 7.27 37.75 -25.51
N GLU A 25 6.08 37.18 -25.31
CA GLU A 25 5.74 36.32 -24.18
C GLU A 25 5.94 34.84 -24.52
N PRO A 26 6.48 34.02 -23.60
CA PRO A 26 6.68 32.60 -23.84
C PRO A 26 5.33 31.88 -23.96
N MET A 27 5.14 31.11 -25.03
CA MET A 27 3.94 30.29 -25.20
C MET A 27 3.98 29.06 -24.28
N LEU A 28 2.93 28.85 -23.49
CA LEU A 28 2.89 27.87 -22.39
C LEU A 28 1.86 26.76 -22.56
N TYR A 29 1.20 26.63 -23.71
CA TYR A 29 0.05 25.73 -23.86
C TYR A 29 0.14 24.87 -25.13
N ALA A 30 -0.41 23.66 -25.03
CA ALA A 30 -0.82 22.86 -26.17
C ALA A 30 -2.22 23.30 -26.61
N GLU A 31 -2.42 23.47 -27.91
CA GLU A 31 -3.70 23.86 -28.49
C GLU A 31 -4.48 22.60 -28.88
N TYR A 32 -5.73 22.51 -28.46
CA TYR A 32 -6.60 21.43 -28.92
C TYR A 32 -7.00 21.70 -30.36
N TRP A 33 -6.64 20.79 -31.26
CA TRP A 33 -6.80 20.96 -32.69
C TRP A 33 -8.04 20.23 -33.23
N GLY A 34 -8.47 19.15 -32.58
CA GLY A 34 -9.66 18.43 -32.99
C GLY A 34 -9.78 17.03 -32.38
N TYR A 35 -10.83 16.35 -32.83
CA TYR A 35 -11.14 14.96 -32.53
C TYR A 35 -11.10 14.18 -33.84
N ASP A 36 -10.47 13.01 -33.84
CA ASP A 36 -10.45 12.08 -34.96
C ASP A 36 -11.10 10.78 -34.50
N ASP A 37 -12.32 10.54 -34.98
CA ASP A 37 -13.11 9.33 -34.71
C ASP A 37 -12.83 8.21 -35.71
N ARG A 38 -11.82 8.38 -36.59
CA ARG A 38 -11.42 7.42 -37.63
C ARG A 38 -12.56 6.87 -38.49
N GLU A 39 -13.66 7.61 -38.61
CA GLU A 39 -14.88 7.18 -39.29
C GLU A 39 -15.54 5.94 -38.63
N THR A 40 -15.25 5.66 -37.35
CA THR A 40 -15.75 4.55 -36.52
C THR A 40 -16.58 5.05 -35.33
N PRO A 41 -17.74 5.71 -35.55
CA PRO A 41 -18.53 6.38 -34.50
C PRO A 41 -19.13 5.46 -33.42
N GLU A 42 -19.11 4.13 -33.62
CA GLU A 42 -19.58 3.15 -32.62
C GLU A 42 -18.43 2.48 -31.83
N ASP A 43 -17.17 2.76 -32.16
CA ASP A 43 -15.99 2.18 -31.52
C ASP A 43 -15.07 3.28 -31.00
N GLU A 44 -15.27 3.68 -29.73
CA GLU A 44 -14.44 4.72 -29.12
C GLU A 44 -13.00 4.24 -28.79
N THR A 45 -12.64 2.98 -29.10
CA THR A 45 -11.33 2.43 -28.72
C THR A 45 -10.18 2.93 -29.59
N ASP A 46 -10.45 3.41 -30.79
CA ASP A 46 -9.46 3.95 -31.71
C ASP A 46 -9.51 5.48 -31.88
N ASP A 47 -10.37 6.15 -31.11
CA ASP A 47 -10.53 7.60 -31.08
C ASP A 47 -9.26 8.32 -30.59
N GLU A 48 -8.96 9.46 -31.21
CA GLU A 48 -7.80 10.29 -30.90
C GLU A 48 -8.16 11.78 -30.73
N HIS A 49 -7.63 12.37 -29.66
CA HIS A 49 -7.50 13.82 -29.54
C HIS A 49 -6.28 14.32 -30.30
N LEU A 50 -6.47 15.33 -31.14
CA LEU A 50 -5.39 16.01 -31.85
C LEU A 50 -4.95 17.24 -31.04
N TYR A 51 -3.70 17.24 -30.60
CA TYR A 51 -3.07 18.38 -29.94
C TYR A 51 -1.98 18.98 -30.81
N PHE A 52 -2.04 20.30 -31.01
CA PHE A 52 -0.98 21.05 -31.65
C PHE A 52 -0.02 21.61 -30.59
N ILE A 53 1.19 21.05 -30.58
CA ILE A 53 2.26 21.47 -29.68
C ILE A 53 2.96 22.66 -30.31
N ARG A 54 2.48 23.87 -29.98
CA ARG A 54 2.97 25.11 -30.57
C ARG A 54 4.37 25.50 -30.07
N TRP A 55 5.29 25.46 -31.03
CA TRP A 55 6.53 26.21 -31.13
C TRP A 55 7.51 26.00 -29.98
N TYR A 56 8.22 24.87 -30.06
CA TYR A 56 9.54 24.76 -29.43
C TYR A 56 10.62 25.19 -30.44
N VAL A 57 11.71 25.78 -29.94
CA VAL A 57 12.83 26.24 -30.77
C VAL A 57 14.05 25.40 -30.46
N LEU A 58 14.57 24.65 -31.44
CA LEU A 58 15.84 23.93 -31.30
C LEU A 58 17.00 24.82 -31.73
N LYS A 59 17.81 25.23 -30.75
CA LYS A 59 19.07 25.92 -30.94
C LYS A 59 20.22 24.95 -30.78
N ASP A 60 21.18 25.00 -31.69
CA ASP A 60 22.47 24.36 -31.53
C ASP A 60 23.59 25.29 -32.00
N SER A 61 24.53 25.62 -31.11
CA SER A 61 25.58 26.61 -31.43
C SER A 61 26.55 26.17 -32.55
N LEU A 62 26.50 24.91 -32.97
CA LEU A 62 27.31 24.35 -34.06
C LEU A 62 26.47 23.98 -35.29
N ASN A 63 25.18 24.32 -35.30
CA ASN A 63 24.22 23.93 -36.34
C ASN A 63 24.12 22.41 -36.54
N THR A 64 24.23 21.64 -35.46
CA THR A 64 24.02 20.19 -35.48
C THR A 64 22.59 19.86 -35.04
N ASN A 65 21.87 19.07 -35.83
CA ASN A 65 20.54 18.57 -35.49
C ASN A 65 20.57 17.73 -34.20
N ALA A 66 19.42 17.62 -33.52
CA ALA A 66 19.29 16.69 -32.42
C ALA A 66 19.37 15.24 -32.93
N HIS A 67 20.00 14.36 -32.16
CA HIS A 67 20.12 12.95 -32.49
C HIS A 67 18.78 12.20 -32.33
N ARG A 68 18.01 12.58 -31.30
CA ARG A 68 16.72 12.00 -30.94
C ARG A 68 15.89 13.05 -30.23
N GLY A 69 14.57 12.93 -30.30
CA GLY A 69 13.69 13.69 -29.45
C GLY A 69 12.36 12.98 -29.21
N GLU A 70 11.72 13.29 -28.09
CA GLU A 70 10.44 12.73 -27.69
C GLU A 70 9.52 13.80 -27.12
N ILE A 71 8.22 13.61 -27.30
CA ILE A 71 7.20 14.26 -26.50
C ILE A 71 6.72 13.28 -25.46
N TRP A 72 6.71 13.67 -24.19
CA TRP A 72 6.12 12.91 -23.11
C TRP A 72 4.80 13.55 -22.69
N LEU A 73 3.75 12.74 -22.55
CA LEU A 73 2.49 13.17 -21.94
C LEU A 73 2.48 12.71 -20.50
N PHE A 74 2.21 13.65 -19.60
CA PHE A 74 1.97 13.40 -18.20
C PHE A 74 0.50 13.66 -17.88
N ASP A 75 -0.08 12.76 -17.08
CA ASP A 75 -1.41 12.93 -16.54
C ASP A 75 -1.47 14.06 -15.47
N PRO A 76 -2.66 14.40 -14.96
CA PRO A 76 -2.83 15.34 -13.85
C PRO A 76 -2.12 14.93 -12.55
N GLU A 77 -1.51 13.75 -12.46
CA GLU A 77 -0.74 13.24 -11.33
C GLU A 77 0.78 13.25 -11.60
N LEU A 78 1.20 13.74 -12.77
CA LEU A 78 2.57 13.72 -13.27
C LEU A 78 3.13 12.31 -13.51
N GLN A 79 2.28 11.32 -13.76
CA GLN A 79 2.70 10.04 -14.30
C GLN A 79 2.81 10.14 -15.82
N ARG A 80 3.91 9.62 -16.36
CA ARG A 80 4.10 9.59 -17.81
C ARG A 80 3.22 8.50 -18.41
N ILE A 81 2.23 8.91 -19.19
CA ILE A 81 1.20 8.03 -19.79
C ILE A 81 1.32 7.93 -21.31
N GLY A 82 2.10 8.78 -21.96
CA GLY A 82 2.30 8.74 -23.41
C GLY A 82 3.69 9.18 -23.83
N THR A 83 4.16 8.68 -24.96
CA THR A 83 5.42 9.10 -25.59
C THR A 83 5.31 9.06 -27.12
N TRP A 84 5.85 10.07 -27.78
CA TRP A 84 5.90 10.17 -29.25
C TRP A 84 7.30 10.55 -29.71
N ASP A 85 7.77 9.97 -30.81
CA ASP A 85 9.05 10.31 -31.43
C ASP A 85 8.94 11.62 -32.22
N LEU A 86 9.66 12.65 -31.79
CA LEU A 86 9.68 13.96 -32.44
C LEU A 86 10.16 13.90 -33.90
N ALA A 87 10.97 12.90 -34.26
CA ALA A 87 11.45 12.72 -35.63
C ALA A 87 10.36 12.24 -36.60
N GLN A 88 9.24 11.72 -36.09
CA GLN A 88 8.16 11.16 -36.90
C GLN A 88 6.91 12.04 -36.93
N LEU A 89 6.85 13.06 -36.06
CA LEU A 89 5.68 13.92 -35.96
C LEU A 89 5.67 14.95 -37.09
N PRO A 90 4.50 15.19 -37.74
CA PRO A 90 4.39 16.18 -38.79
C PRO A 90 4.57 17.59 -38.21
N CYS A 91 5.53 18.33 -38.74
CA CYS A 91 5.80 19.71 -38.35
C CYS A 91 5.04 20.69 -39.26
N VAL A 92 4.06 21.38 -38.70
CA VAL A 92 3.22 22.37 -39.41
C VAL A 92 4.06 23.55 -39.90
N GLU A 93 5.12 23.94 -39.18
CA GLU A 93 6.02 25.03 -39.60
C GLU A 93 6.84 24.68 -40.85
N HIS A 94 6.98 23.39 -41.17
CA HIS A 94 7.78 22.90 -42.28
C HIS A 94 6.94 22.05 -43.23
N ASN A 95 5.75 22.54 -43.58
CA ASN A 95 4.84 21.92 -44.55
C ASN A 95 4.54 20.44 -44.24
N HIS A 96 4.30 20.13 -42.97
CA HIS A 96 4.01 18.80 -42.45
C HIS A 96 5.13 17.77 -42.65
N GLN A 97 6.36 18.20 -42.95
CA GLN A 97 7.50 17.29 -43.00
C GLN A 97 7.90 16.83 -41.59
N PRO A 98 8.39 15.58 -41.45
CA PRO A 98 8.83 15.03 -40.17
C PRO A 98 10.25 15.53 -39.84
N ASP A 99 10.37 16.78 -39.40
CA ASP A 99 11.65 17.46 -39.24
C ASP A 99 11.87 18.08 -37.85
N GLY A 100 11.10 17.63 -36.85
CA GLY A 100 11.09 18.15 -35.49
C GLY A 100 12.43 18.12 -34.73
N LEU A 101 13.50 17.58 -35.32
CA LEU A 101 14.84 17.53 -34.74
C LEU A 101 15.84 18.53 -35.36
N THR A 102 15.44 19.26 -36.40
CA THR A 102 16.30 20.24 -37.07
C THR A 102 16.70 21.37 -36.12
N ALA A 103 17.97 21.74 -36.07
CA ALA A 103 18.47 22.77 -35.17
C ALA A 103 19.46 23.72 -35.88
N SER A 104 19.59 24.95 -35.36
CA SER A 104 20.55 25.93 -35.86
C SER A 104 21.05 26.85 -34.75
N ALA A 105 22.13 27.60 -34.99
CA ALA A 105 22.69 28.52 -34.01
C ALA A 105 21.73 29.67 -33.68
N SER A 106 20.93 30.11 -34.65
CA SER A 106 19.85 31.10 -34.44
C SER A 106 18.59 30.50 -33.82
N GLY A 107 18.42 29.19 -33.96
CA GLY A 107 17.22 28.43 -33.57
C GLY A 107 16.33 28.13 -34.75
N VAL A 108 15.82 26.91 -34.79
CA VAL A 108 14.77 26.46 -35.73
C VAL A 108 13.50 26.22 -34.94
N LYS A 109 12.40 26.76 -35.43
CA LYS A 109 11.11 26.77 -34.78
C LYS A 109 10.27 25.59 -35.29
N HIS A 110 9.63 24.86 -34.39
CA HIS A 110 8.88 23.64 -34.70
C HIS A 110 7.49 23.67 -34.10
N GLY A 111 6.46 23.36 -34.87
CA GLY A 111 5.10 23.14 -34.38
C GLY A 111 4.64 21.76 -34.79
N VAL A 112 4.50 20.82 -33.86
CA VAL A 112 4.20 19.41 -34.17
C VAL A 112 2.79 19.02 -33.73
N LEU A 113 2.12 18.22 -34.55
CA LEU A 113 0.81 17.63 -34.21
C LEU A 113 1.00 16.29 -33.51
N VAL A 114 0.36 16.13 -32.36
CA VAL A 114 0.38 14.92 -31.54
C VAL A 114 -1.01 14.32 -31.50
N ARG A 115 -1.11 13.05 -31.91
CA ARG A 115 -2.31 12.22 -31.80
C ARG A 115 -2.29 11.51 -30.45
N VAL A 116 -3.23 11.86 -29.58
CA VAL A 116 -3.35 11.30 -28.22
C VAL A 116 -4.60 10.42 -28.17
N PRO A 117 -4.45 9.09 -28.01
CA PRO A 117 -5.61 8.22 -27.82
C PRO A 117 -6.51 8.71 -26.68
N VAL A 118 -7.82 8.72 -26.88
CA VAL A 118 -8.80 9.15 -25.85
C VAL A 118 -8.66 8.33 -24.57
N SER A 119 -8.31 7.04 -24.72
CA SER A 119 -8.01 6.12 -23.61
C SER A 119 -6.88 6.58 -22.68
N LEU A 120 -5.99 7.48 -23.13
CA LEU A 120 -4.95 8.07 -22.27
C LEU A 120 -5.43 9.29 -21.48
N MET A 121 -6.55 9.90 -21.87
CA MET A 121 -7.04 11.18 -21.34
C MET A 121 -8.25 11.00 -20.40
N VAL A 122 -8.32 9.88 -19.68
CA VAL A 122 -9.46 9.50 -18.83
C VAL A 122 -9.48 10.21 -17.46
N THR A 123 -8.34 10.71 -16.99
CA THR A 123 -8.24 11.41 -15.70
C THR A 123 -8.67 12.87 -15.81
N PRO A 124 -9.66 13.35 -15.03
CA PRO A 124 -10.02 14.76 -15.02
C PRO A 124 -8.87 15.62 -14.48
N GLY A 125 -8.44 16.65 -15.23
CA GLY A 125 -7.46 17.62 -14.75
C GLY A 125 -6.56 18.19 -15.85
N GLU A 126 -5.44 18.76 -15.43
CA GLU A 126 -4.43 19.33 -16.34
C GLU A 126 -3.37 18.30 -16.72
N TYR A 127 -3.32 17.93 -17.99
CA TYR A 127 -2.24 17.14 -18.57
C TYR A 127 -1.06 18.03 -19.01
N LEU A 128 0.15 17.48 -18.97
CA LEU A 128 1.35 18.19 -19.39
C LEU A 128 2.03 17.49 -20.56
N PHE A 129 2.32 18.25 -21.61
CA PHE A 129 3.22 17.80 -22.67
C PHE A 129 4.63 18.29 -22.35
N MET A 130 5.61 17.40 -22.43
CA MET A 130 7.03 17.74 -22.26
C MET A 130 7.84 17.38 -23.49
N VAL A 131 8.50 18.37 -24.10
CA VAL A 131 9.40 18.17 -25.25
C VAL A 131 10.81 17.89 -24.73
N HIS A 132 11.38 16.73 -25.07
CA HIS A 132 12.72 16.29 -24.68
C HIS A 132 13.58 15.99 -25.92
N ALA A 133 14.81 16.50 -25.97
CA ALA A 133 15.74 16.25 -27.07
C ALA A 133 17.14 15.85 -26.57
N VAL A 134 17.83 15.04 -27.38
CA VAL A 134 19.19 14.54 -27.14
C VAL A 134 20.12 15.09 -28.22
N ASP A 135 21.27 15.62 -27.79
CA ASP A 135 22.26 16.19 -28.71
C ASP A 135 23.01 15.14 -29.56
N ASP A 136 23.62 15.57 -30.67
CA ASP A 136 24.49 14.73 -31.52
C ASP A 136 25.96 15.16 -31.52
N HIS A 137 26.49 15.49 -30.34
CA HIS A 137 27.87 15.98 -30.16
C HIS A 137 28.84 14.92 -29.64
N VAL A 138 28.58 13.64 -29.92
CA VAL A 138 29.34 12.50 -29.37
C VAL A 138 30.85 12.59 -29.69
N ALA A 139 31.20 13.11 -30.87
CA ALA A 139 32.59 13.28 -31.31
C ALA A 139 33.34 14.39 -30.55
N ARG A 140 32.61 15.32 -29.93
CA ARG A 140 33.18 16.49 -29.23
C ARG A 140 33.15 16.33 -27.70
N GLU A 141 32.57 15.25 -27.19
CA GLU A 141 32.41 15.00 -25.77
C GLU A 141 33.55 14.12 -25.24
N LYS A 142 34.20 14.55 -24.15
CA LYS A 142 35.38 13.86 -23.58
C LYS A 142 35.12 12.40 -23.19
N ARG A 143 33.87 12.00 -22.92
CA ARG A 143 33.48 10.62 -22.60
C ARG A 143 32.77 9.94 -23.78
N HIS A 144 32.73 10.57 -24.95
CA HIS A 144 32.02 10.10 -26.14
C HIS A 144 30.58 9.69 -25.87
N ARG A 145 29.85 10.49 -25.07
CA ARG A 145 28.43 10.26 -24.77
C ARG A 145 27.55 11.40 -25.28
N ARG A 146 26.42 11.03 -25.88
CA ARG A 146 25.29 11.92 -26.14
C ARG A 146 24.64 12.35 -24.83
N LYS A 147 24.08 13.55 -24.76
CA LYS A 147 23.43 14.07 -23.54
C LYS A 147 22.05 14.65 -23.85
N SER A 148 21.14 14.45 -22.90
CA SER A 148 19.84 15.10 -22.88
C SER A 148 19.97 16.61 -22.63
N ALA A 149 19.02 17.36 -23.15
CA ALA A 149 18.86 18.78 -22.86
C ALA A 149 18.11 19.00 -21.51
N LEU A 150 18.62 19.86 -20.60
CA LEU A 150 18.06 20.06 -19.22
C LEU A 150 16.71 20.83 -19.15
N PRO A 151 15.76 20.59 -18.23
CA PRO A 151 14.47 21.30 -18.22
C PRO A 151 14.56 22.84 -18.10
N LEU A 152 13.78 23.63 -18.88
CA LEU A 152 13.80 25.11 -18.85
C LEU A 152 13.36 25.71 -17.51
N ASN A 153 12.47 25.03 -16.78
CA ASN A 153 11.89 25.51 -15.51
C ASN A 153 12.40 24.74 -14.28
N ALA A 154 13.41 23.87 -14.41
CA ALA A 154 13.99 23.23 -13.23
C ALA A 154 14.84 24.24 -12.46
N VAL A 155 14.19 25.23 -11.84
CA VAL A 155 14.72 25.85 -10.64
C VAL A 155 14.49 24.82 -9.55
N THR A 156 15.50 23.98 -9.31
CA THR A 156 15.53 23.19 -8.08
C THR A 156 15.67 24.19 -6.94
N HIS A 157 14.54 24.65 -6.42
CA HIS A 157 14.54 25.36 -5.16
C HIS A 157 14.94 24.34 -4.10
N GLN A 158 16.13 24.49 -3.53
CA GLN A 158 16.45 23.79 -2.29
C GLN A 158 15.53 24.35 -1.21
N MET A 159 14.42 23.67 -1.00
CA MET A 159 13.48 23.94 0.07
C MET A 159 13.60 22.80 1.06
N ALA A 160 13.71 23.14 2.34
CA ALA A 160 13.87 22.13 3.37
C ALA A 160 12.49 21.55 3.69
N VAL A 161 12.32 20.25 3.43
CA VAL A 161 11.21 19.48 4.02
C VAL A 161 11.54 19.37 5.51
N GLU A 162 10.73 20.02 6.35
CA GLU A 162 10.88 19.99 7.80
C GLU A 162 10.05 18.89 8.45
N ASP A 163 8.94 18.50 7.83
CA ASP A 163 8.14 17.37 8.28
C ASP A 163 7.41 16.70 7.13
N ILE A 164 7.08 15.42 7.29
CA ILE A 164 6.20 14.67 6.40
C ILE A 164 5.38 13.67 7.22
N GLY A 165 4.17 13.36 6.79
CA GLY A 165 3.36 12.36 7.47
C GLY A 165 2.00 12.09 6.86
N PHE A 166 1.19 11.40 7.65
CA PHE A 166 -0.18 11.02 7.34
C PHE A 166 -1.12 11.86 8.22
N TYR A 167 -2.19 12.39 7.65
CA TYR A 167 -3.08 13.35 8.32
C TYR A 167 -4.55 13.06 7.99
N LEU A 168 -5.47 13.42 8.89
CA LEU A 168 -6.92 13.34 8.65
C LEU A 168 -7.51 14.60 8.00
N ASN A 169 -6.74 15.68 7.95
CA ASN A 169 -7.19 16.98 7.45
C ASN A 169 -6.06 17.69 6.67
N ALA A 170 -6.46 18.49 5.68
CA ALA A 170 -5.58 19.26 4.83
C ALA A 170 -5.09 20.57 5.48
N ASN A 171 -5.77 21.07 6.51
CA ASN A 171 -5.63 22.44 6.99
C ASN A 171 -4.55 22.69 8.05
N TYR A 172 -3.78 21.67 8.43
CA TYR A 172 -2.70 21.75 9.40
C TYR A 172 -3.11 22.20 10.79
N HIS A 173 -3.21 21.23 11.68
CA HIS A 173 -2.76 21.38 13.06
C HIS A 173 -1.87 20.18 13.42
N ASP A 174 -0.79 20.37 14.19
CA ASP A 174 0.09 19.26 14.63
C ASP A 174 -0.71 18.15 15.35
N ARG A 175 -1.88 18.51 15.90
CA ARG A 175 -2.86 17.61 16.50
C ARG A 175 -3.55 16.66 15.52
N GLU A 176 -3.49 16.93 14.21
CA GLU A 176 -4.14 16.17 13.13
C GLU A 176 -3.19 15.20 12.44
N LYS A 177 -1.89 15.29 12.77
CA LYS A 177 -0.90 14.30 12.33
C LYS A 177 -1.24 12.98 13.02
N LEU A 178 -1.47 11.97 12.22
CA LEU A 178 -1.71 10.63 12.68
C LEU A 178 -0.48 10.13 13.46
N GLN A 179 -0.69 9.59 14.65
CA GLN A 179 0.36 9.03 15.50
C GLN A 179 -0.01 7.62 15.93
N TRP A 180 1.00 6.82 16.23
CA TRP A 180 0.77 5.48 16.74
C TRP A 180 0.33 5.51 18.22
N ASP A 181 -0.67 4.71 18.57
CA ASP A 181 -1.20 4.51 19.93
C ASP A 181 -0.12 3.88 20.84
N GLY A 182 0.68 4.71 21.52
CA GLY A 182 1.77 4.24 22.39
C GLY A 182 1.62 4.55 23.87
N GLN A 183 0.72 5.44 24.28
CA GLN A 183 0.70 5.97 25.67
C GLN A 183 -0.51 5.53 26.52
N ASP A 184 -1.73 5.58 25.98
CA ASP A 184 -2.94 5.09 26.67
C ASP A 184 -3.86 4.33 25.69
N PRO A 185 -3.68 3.01 25.53
CA PRO A 185 -4.47 2.20 24.61
C PRO A 185 -5.97 2.16 24.96
N GLU A 186 -6.34 2.42 26.22
CA GLU A 186 -7.72 2.49 26.68
C GLU A 186 -8.37 3.85 26.35
N ARG A 187 -7.55 4.87 26.09
CA ARG A 187 -7.99 6.25 25.79
C ARG A 187 -7.09 6.90 24.75
N PRO A 188 -7.08 6.40 23.49
CA PRO A 188 -6.27 6.99 22.45
C PRO A 188 -6.67 8.46 22.23
N GLY A 189 -5.68 9.32 22.05
CA GLY A 189 -5.89 10.71 21.68
C GLY A 189 -6.59 10.85 20.31
N PRO A 190 -7.09 12.04 19.95
CA PRO A 190 -7.90 12.26 18.73
C PRO A 190 -7.23 11.88 17.40
N CYS A 191 -5.90 11.77 17.38
CA CYS A 191 -5.11 11.35 16.23
C CYS A 191 -4.11 10.25 16.56
N GLU A 192 -4.21 9.67 17.77
CA GLU A 192 -3.56 8.40 18.03
C GLU A 192 -4.42 7.30 17.37
N PHE A 193 -3.79 6.44 16.59
CA PHE A 193 -4.44 5.33 15.94
C PHE A 193 -3.43 4.17 15.79
N ALA A 194 -3.84 2.95 16.10
CA ALA A 194 -2.88 1.84 16.08
C ALA A 194 -2.69 1.17 14.71
N ILE A 195 -3.59 1.32 13.71
CA ILE A 195 -3.49 0.62 12.41
C ILE A 195 -4.17 1.42 11.30
N LEU A 196 -3.43 1.79 10.25
CA LEU A 196 -3.98 2.41 9.05
C LEU A 196 -4.89 1.41 8.32
N ARG A 197 -6.07 1.89 7.88
CA ARG A 197 -7.26 1.19 7.33
C ARG A 197 -8.45 1.02 8.27
N GLN A 198 -8.26 1.01 9.59
CA GLN A 198 -9.38 0.94 10.56
C GLN A 198 -9.84 2.32 11.05
N GLN A 199 -9.68 3.34 10.22
CA GLN A 199 -10.14 4.69 10.52
C GLN A 199 -11.67 4.74 10.50
N PRO A 200 -12.31 5.63 11.29
CA PRO A 200 -13.74 5.90 11.17
C PRO A 200 -14.10 6.26 9.73
N GLY A 201 -15.23 5.73 9.25
CA GLY A 201 -15.76 6.08 7.93
C GLY A 201 -16.02 7.59 7.85
N GLY A 202 -15.62 8.21 6.74
CA GLY A 202 -15.84 9.63 6.44
C GLY A 202 -14.57 10.48 6.25
N ASN A 203 -13.39 10.03 6.69
CA ASN A 203 -12.18 10.87 6.70
C ASN A 203 -11.23 10.61 5.52
N THR A 204 -10.87 11.66 4.78
CA THR A 204 -9.83 11.60 3.74
C THR A 204 -8.45 11.51 4.39
N LEU A 205 -7.65 10.52 4.01
CA LEU A 205 -6.25 10.41 4.41
C LEU A 205 -5.38 11.30 3.54
N TYR A 206 -4.55 12.15 4.14
CA TYR A 206 -3.63 13.01 3.42
C TYR A 206 -2.20 12.54 3.65
N ILE A 207 -1.42 12.46 2.58
CA ILE A 207 0.04 12.52 2.69
C ILE A 207 0.41 13.99 2.56
N MET A 208 1.06 14.54 3.59
CA MET A 208 1.42 15.95 3.62
C MET A 208 2.89 16.13 3.99
N ALA A 209 3.57 17.02 3.27
CA ALA A 209 4.89 17.53 3.59
C ALA A 209 4.83 19.00 3.96
N HIS A 210 5.62 19.37 4.95
CA HIS A 210 5.83 20.73 5.41
C HIS A 210 7.16 21.23 4.90
N VAL A 211 7.11 22.34 4.19
CA VAL A 211 8.29 22.90 3.54
C VAL A 211 8.52 24.31 4.04
N LYS A 212 9.72 24.56 4.57
CA LYS A 212 10.18 25.90 4.92
C LYS A 212 10.90 26.53 3.75
N ALA A 213 10.48 27.74 3.40
CA ALA A 213 11.11 28.52 2.35
C ALA A 213 11.06 30.02 2.65
N SER A 214 12.12 30.74 2.29
CA SER A 214 12.20 32.20 2.44
C SER A 214 11.27 32.97 1.50
N ARG A 215 10.71 32.29 0.49
CA ARG A 215 9.76 32.83 -0.47
C ARG A 215 8.64 31.84 -0.70
N GLN A 216 7.48 32.36 -1.09
CA GLN A 216 6.34 31.52 -1.44
C GLN A 216 6.68 30.60 -2.63
N PRO A 217 6.39 29.30 -2.52
CA PRO A 217 6.57 28.37 -3.64
C PRO A 217 5.64 28.77 -4.79
N PRO A 218 6.06 28.60 -6.05
CA PRO A 218 5.17 28.78 -7.20
C PRO A 218 4.02 27.78 -7.14
N ARG A 219 2.89 28.10 -7.79
CA ARG A 219 1.66 27.26 -7.74
C ARG A 219 1.88 25.83 -8.25
N ASN A 220 2.82 25.63 -9.17
CA ASN A 220 3.18 24.34 -9.73
C ASN A 220 4.33 23.64 -8.96
N ALA A 221 4.75 24.17 -7.80
CA ALA A 221 5.76 23.51 -6.99
C ALA A 221 5.25 22.15 -6.51
N VAL A 222 6.16 21.18 -6.47
CA VAL A 222 5.89 19.83 -5.98
C VAL A 222 6.97 19.36 -5.02
N VAL A 223 6.57 18.51 -4.07
CA VAL A 223 7.47 17.68 -3.28
C VAL A 223 7.30 16.25 -3.74
N THR A 224 8.39 15.57 -4.05
CA THR A 224 8.36 14.13 -4.29
C THR A 224 8.65 13.41 -2.97
N ALA A 225 7.72 12.58 -2.53
CA ALA A 225 7.89 11.68 -1.41
C ALA A 225 7.99 10.24 -1.93
N ARG A 226 8.69 9.37 -1.19
CA ARG A 226 8.68 7.92 -1.40
C ARG A 226 7.74 7.30 -0.38
N LEU A 227 6.80 6.49 -0.84
CA LEU A 227 5.89 5.69 0.00
C LEU A 227 6.24 4.23 -0.21
N PHE A 228 6.56 3.50 0.85
CA PHE A 228 6.96 2.10 0.78
C PHE A 228 6.47 1.36 2.01
N THR A 229 6.39 0.04 1.94
CA THR A 229 6.10 -0.80 3.10
C THR A 229 7.26 -1.71 3.45
N SER A 230 7.23 -2.28 4.66
CA SER A 230 8.31 -3.13 5.16
C SER A 230 8.39 -4.49 4.47
N VAL A 231 7.27 -4.98 3.91
CA VAL A 231 7.25 -6.29 3.24
C VAL A 231 6.67 -6.19 1.85
N SER A 232 5.42 -5.74 1.75
CA SER A 232 4.66 -5.79 0.49
C SER A 232 5.24 -4.92 -0.62
N ASP A 233 5.78 -3.73 -0.34
CA ASP A 233 6.38 -2.85 -1.35
C ASP A 233 7.63 -2.15 -0.81
N THR A 234 8.70 -2.93 -0.64
CA THR A 234 9.98 -2.40 -0.12
C THR A 234 10.65 -1.40 -1.07
N ARG A 235 10.34 -1.45 -2.37
CA ARG A 235 10.81 -0.49 -3.36
C ARG A 235 10.00 0.79 -3.29
N GLY A 236 8.71 0.68 -3.06
CA GLY A 236 7.78 1.79 -2.91
C GLY A 236 7.49 2.50 -4.22
N ILE A 237 6.62 3.48 -4.08
CA ILE A 237 6.19 4.38 -5.15
C ILE A 237 6.62 5.81 -4.85
N HIS A 238 6.84 6.58 -5.91
CA HIS A 238 7.00 8.02 -5.79
C HIS A 238 5.62 8.67 -5.76
N VAL A 239 5.38 9.49 -4.74
CA VAL A 239 4.17 10.25 -4.54
C VAL A 239 4.50 11.73 -4.73
N THR A 240 3.90 12.33 -5.74
CA THR A 240 3.96 13.77 -5.97
C THR A 240 2.95 14.47 -5.04
N LEU A 241 3.44 15.39 -4.20
CA LEU A 241 2.65 16.25 -3.33
C LEU A 241 2.63 17.65 -3.94
N ARG A 242 1.44 18.19 -4.20
CA ARG A 242 1.27 19.51 -4.85
C ARG A 242 1.22 20.61 -3.80
N TYR A 243 1.77 21.78 -4.12
CA TYR A 243 1.64 22.95 -3.28
C TYR A 243 0.16 23.28 -3.03
N ALA A 244 -0.21 23.31 -1.74
CA ALA A 244 -1.58 23.49 -1.29
C ALA A 244 -1.83 24.87 -0.67
N GLY A 245 -0.78 25.55 -0.22
CA GLY A 245 -0.91 26.86 0.39
C GLY A 245 0.10 27.12 1.49
N ARG A 246 -0.04 28.30 2.10
CA ARG A 246 0.78 28.72 3.24
C ARG A 246 0.22 28.10 4.52
N CYS A 247 1.13 27.74 5.42
CA CYS A 247 0.78 27.36 6.78
C CYS A 247 0.25 28.55 7.56
N ALA A 248 -0.93 28.38 8.17
CA ALA A 248 -1.57 29.41 8.98
C ALA A 248 -0.79 29.69 10.28
N ASP A 249 -0.26 28.64 10.90
CA ASP A 249 0.35 28.71 12.23
C ASP A 249 1.84 29.08 12.22
N LYS A 250 2.55 28.83 11.11
CA LYS A 250 4.00 29.04 11.01
C LYS A 250 4.37 29.97 9.83
N PRO A 251 4.98 31.15 10.08
CA PRO A 251 5.42 32.01 9.01
C PRO A 251 6.50 31.32 8.16
N ASN A 252 6.50 31.55 6.84
CA ASN A 252 7.44 30.95 5.88
C ASN A 252 7.38 29.41 5.76
N HIS A 253 6.27 28.80 6.19
CA HIS A 253 6.00 27.38 5.99
C HIS A 253 4.86 27.19 5.00
N TYR A 254 4.94 26.11 4.23
CA TYR A 254 4.07 25.83 3.11
C TYR A 254 3.68 24.35 3.11
N HIS A 255 2.42 24.09 2.78
CA HIS A 255 1.87 22.74 2.71
C HIS A 255 1.98 22.21 1.30
N PHE A 256 2.41 20.95 1.21
CA PHE A 256 2.34 20.15 0.02
C PHE A 256 1.58 18.89 0.38
N HIS A 257 0.45 18.63 -0.27
CA HIS A 257 -0.32 17.43 0.06
C HIS A 257 -0.88 16.75 -1.17
N ARG A 258 -1.21 15.47 -1.00
CA ARG A 258 -2.02 14.70 -1.92
C ARG A 258 -3.19 14.09 -1.13
N PRO A 259 -4.45 14.44 -1.45
CA PRO A 259 -5.60 13.76 -0.84
C PRO A 259 -5.63 12.30 -1.31
N ARG A 260 -5.98 11.40 -0.40
CA ARG A 260 -6.30 9.99 -0.66
C ARG A 260 -7.56 9.66 0.14
N GLY A 261 -8.47 8.90 -0.43
CA GLY A 261 -9.64 8.39 0.28
C GLY A 261 -9.25 7.42 1.40
N GLN A 262 -10.28 6.97 2.12
CA GLN A 262 -10.16 6.27 3.41
C GLN A 262 -9.33 4.97 3.37
N GLU A 263 -9.20 4.35 2.19
CA GLU A 263 -8.67 3.00 2.09
C GLU A 263 -7.23 2.98 1.55
N ILE A 264 -6.32 2.46 2.38
CA ILE A 264 -5.06 1.88 1.90
C ILE A 264 -5.38 0.45 1.50
N VAL A 265 -5.15 0.10 0.25
CA VAL A 265 -5.41 -1.25 -0.26
C VAL A 265 -4.09 -1.86 -0.70
N MET A 266 -3.81 -3.03 -0.15
CA MET A 266 -2.76 -3.94 -0.60
C MET A 266 -3.37 -4.79 -1.72
N THR A 267 -2.90 -4.67 -2.97
CA THR A 267 -3.47 -5.47 -4.08
C THR A 267 -2.45 -5.96 -5.09
N ASP A 268 -2.75 -7.14 -5.64
CA ASP A 268 -2.15 -7.71 -6.85
C ASP A 268 -2.94 -7.24 -8.09
N GLY A 269 -2.77 -6.00 -8.55
CA GLY A 269 -3.57 -5.57 -9.72
C GLY A 269 -3.32 -4.17 -10.28
N PRO A 270 -3.88 -3.88 -11.48
CA PRO A 270 -3.78 -2.56 -12.09
C PRO A 270 -4.48 -1.49 -11.23
N SER A 271 -4.12 -0.22 -11.47
CA SER A 271 -4.47 0.93 -10.64
C SER A 271 -5.95 1.00 -10.26
N VAL A 272 -6.24 1.00 -8.95
CA VAL A 272 -7.56 1.34 -8.39
C VAL A 272 -7.79 2.85 -8.57
N PRO A 273 -9.05 3.36 -8.67
CA PRO A 273 -9.31 4.79 -8.83
C PRO A 273 -8.51 5.68 -7.87
N ASN A 274 -8.12 6.88 -8.32
CA ASN A 274 -7.21 7.87 -7.68
C ASN A 274 -7.55 8.27 -6.23
N GLN A 275 -8.65 7.76 -5.68
CA GLN A 275 -9.12 7.94 -4.31
C GLN A 275 -8.53 6.93 -3.32
N ARG A 276 -7.59 6.04 -3.66
CA ARG A 276 -7.01 5.08 -2.69
C ARG A 276 -5.48 5.11 -2.68
N ILE A 277 -4.86 4.80 -1.55
CA ILE A 277 -3.42 4.50 -1.54
C ILE A 277 -3.29 3.04 -1.93
N GLN A 278 -2.75 2.78 -3.12
CA GLN A 278 -2.42 1.43 -3.53
C GLN A 278 -0.94 1.19 -3.23
N VAL A 279 -0.69 0.19 -2.41
CA VAL A 279 0.64 -0.39 -2.22
C VAL A 279 0.65 -1.63 -3.10
N ARG A 280 1.62 -1.70 -4.01
CA ARG A 280 1.76 -2.84 -4.89
C ARG A 280 2.38 -3.96 -4.06
N MET A 281 1.69 -5.07 -3.90
CA MET A 281 2.35 -6.28 -3.42
C MET A 281 3.46 -6.60 -4.43
N VAL A 282 4.70 -6.71 -3.97
CA VAL A 282 5.77 -7.34 -4.73
C VAL A 282 5.21 -8.68 -5.17
N ASP A 283 5.58 -9.19 -6.36
CA ASP A 283 5.34 -10.58 -6.73
C ASP A 283 6.04 -11.45 -5.67
N GLU A 284 5.39 -11.63 -4.53
CA GLU A 284 5.76 -12.53 -3.45
C GLU A 284 5.60 -13.98 -3.95
N GLY A 285 5.02 -14.16 -5.15
CA GLY A 285 4.58 -15.44 -5.69
C GLY A 285 3.26 -15.80 -5.04
N GLU A 286 2.43 -16.58 -5.71
CA GLU A 286 1.15 -17.11 -5.16
C GLU A 286 1.34 -18.03 -3.93
N ASP A 287 2.54 -18.10 -3.35
CA ASP A 287 3.00 -19.09 -2.37
C ASP A 287 3.59 -18.50 -1.08
N VAL A 288 3.61 -17.17 -0.88
CA VAL A 288 4.03 -16.63 0.43
C VAL A 288 2.94 -16.93 1.44
N ARG A 289 3.32 -17.74 2.43
CA ARG A 289 2.46 -18.04 3.56
C ARG A 289 2.76 -17.10 4.70
N GLU A 290 1.75 -16.77 5.49
CA GLU A 290 1.83 -15.64 6.41
C GLU A 290 1.24 -15.99 7.77
N VAL A 291 1.87 -15.49 8.82
CA VAL A 291 1.39 -15.69 10.19
C VAL A 291 1.47 -14.40 10.99
N THR A 292 0.43 -14.18 11.79
CA THR A 292 0.41 -13.16 12.83
C THR A 292 0.01 -13.79 14.16
N THR A 293 0.47 -13.19 15.25
CA THR A 293 0.14 -13.67 16.60
C THR A 293 -0.44 -12.55 17.44
N TYR A 294 -1.47 -12.89 18.20
CA TYR A 294 -2.05 -12.08 19.24
C TYR A 294 -1.92 -12.84 20.54
N ASP A 295 -1.22 -12.28 21.51
CA ASP A 295 -0.88 -13.01 22.73
C ASP A 295 -1.06 -12.11 23.96
N HIS A 296 -2.11 -12.42 24.72
CA HIS A 296 -2.52 -11.71 25.91
C HIS A 296 -2.07 -12.47 27.18
N ALA A 297 -0.95 -12.04 27.74
CA ALA A 297 -0.23 -12.61 28.86
C ALA A 297 -0.04 -11.61 30.02
N ARG A 298 -1.14 -11.21 30.69
CA ARG A 298 -1.10 -10.32 31.87
C ARG A 298 -1.03 -11.02 33.22
N SER A 299 -1.12 -12.35 33.27
CA SER A 299 -1.03 -13.10 34.53
C SER A 299 0.42 -13.47 34.84
N GLU A 300 0.78 -13.60 36.12
CA GLU A 300 2.14 -14.01 36.55
C GLU A 300 2.60 -15.37 35.98
N ARG A 301 1.67 -16.15 35.40
CA ARG A 301 1.92 -17.48 34.82
C ARG A 301 1.72 -17.52 33.30
N SER A 302 1.41 -16.40 32.67
CA SER A 302 1.25 -16.30 31.23
C SER A 302 2.52 -15.70 30.64
N THR A 303 3.01 -16.29 29.56
CA THR A 303 4.16 -15.79 28.80
C THR A 303 3.83 -15.78 27.31
N TYR A 304 4.77 -15.30 26.48
CA TYR A 304 4.62 -15.32 25.03
C TYR A 304 5.26 -16.55 24.35
N LEU A 305 5.55 -17.60 25.14
CA LEU A 305 6.41 -18.69 24.70
C LEU A 305 5.74 -19.62 23.68
N ASP A 306 4.43 -19.78 23.74
CA ASP A 306 3.66 -20.58 22.79
C ASP A 306 3.58 -19.90 21.41
N SER A 307 3.26 -18.60 21.37
CA SER A 307 3.26 -17.81 20.13
C SER A 307 4.68 -17.69 19.54
N PHE A 308 5.70 -17.59 20.40
CA PHE A 308 7.10 -17.65 19.98
C PHE A 308 7.46 -19.02 19.39
N ALA A 309 7.09 -20.13 20.05
CA ALA A 309 7.35 -21.48 19.55
C ALA A 309 6.67 -21.74 18.20
N LEU A 310 5.44 -21.26 18.03
CA LEU A 310 4.69 -21.32 16.76
C LEU A 310 5.41 -20.54 15.66
N THR A 311 5.71 -19.26 15.88
CA THR A 311 6.33 -18.42 14.86
C THR A 311 7.74 -18.88 14.50
N LEU A 312 8.52 -19.32 15.48
CA LEU A 312 9.87 -19.86 15.27
C LEU A 312 9.84 -21.07 14.32
N ARG A 313 8.91 -22.01 14.53
CA ARG A 313 8.83 -23.24 13.72
C ARG A 313 8.15 -23.03 12.37
N LEU A 314 7.26 -22.05 12.23
CA LEU A 314 6.68 -21.66 10.94
C LEU A 314 7.64 -20.84 10.06
N SER A 315 8.60 -20.11 10.66
CA SER A 315 9.51 -19.19 9.97
C SER A 315 10.24 -19.71 8.71
N PRO A 316 10.53 -21.02 8.53
CA PRO A 316 11.12 -21.51 7.28
C PRO A 316 10.21 -21.38 6.06
N THR A 317 8.89 -21.29 6.26
CA THR A 317 7.90 -21.26 5.18
C THR A 317 6.85 -20.15 5.33
N TYR A 318 6.75 -19.54 6.50
CA TYR A 318 5.82 -18.44 6.77
C TYR A 318 6.56 -17.14 7.07
N GLN A 319 6.09 -16.05 6.48
CA GLN A 319 6.46 -14.69 6.82
C GLN A 319 5.59 -14.16 7.95
N LYS A 320 6.15 -13.25 8.75
CA LYS A 320 5.48 -12.69 9.92
C LYS A 320 4.80 -11.36 9.58
N ARG A 321 3.50 -11.24 9.86
CA ARG A 321 2.70 -10.02 9.67
C ARG A 321 2.40 -9.34 11.02
N GLY A 322 3.49 -8.96 11.70
CA GLY A 322 3.44 -8.31 13.02
C GLY A 322 2.97 -9.22 14.15
N GLU A 323 2.87 -8.63 15.35
CA GLU A 323 2.42 -9.29 16.57
C GLU A 323 1.60 -8.36 17.46
N ALA A 324 0.76 -8.91 18.33
CA ALA A 324 0.16 -8.17 19.43
C ALA A 324 0.59 -8.75 20.78
N ARG A 325 1.04 -7.89 21.70
CA ARG A 325 1.53 -8.20 23.06
C ARG A 325 1.00 -7.19 24.06
N ASP A 326 0.96 -7.52 25.35
CA ASP A 326 0.45 -6.58 26.37
C ASP A 326 1.45 -5.49 26.75
N GLU A 327 2.72 -5.71 26.43
CA GLU A 327 3.85 -4.85 26.73
C GLU A 327 4.83 -4.83 25.55
N GLY A 328 5.73 -3.84 25.55
CA GLY A 328 6.83 -3.80 24.58
C GLY A 328 6.40 -3.46 23.16
N ALA A 329 5.44 -2.52 23.04
CA ALA A 329 5.01 -2.02 21.75
C ALA A 329 6.24 -1.47 20.99
N ASP A 330 6.46 -1.92 19.76
CA ASP A 330 7.63 -1.61 18.94
C ASP A 330 7.22 -1.50 17.47
N LEU A 331 7.77 -0.51 16.77
CA LEU A 331 7.56 -0.33 15.34
C LEU A 331 8.71 -0.92 14.52
N ASP A 332 9.79 -1.45 15.11
CA ASP A 332 10.89 -2.10 14.39
C ASP A 332 10.53 -3.51 13.89
N ILE A 333 9.81 -4.26 14.70
CA ILE A 333 8.97 -5.38 14.31
C ILE A 333 7.59 -4.94 14.77
N PRO A 334 6.55 -4.78 13.92
CA PRO A 334 5.27 -4.23 14.37
C PRO A 334 4.65 -5.07 15.49
N VAL A 335 5.00 -4.75 16.74
CA VAL A 335 4.49 -5.31 17.97
C VAL A 335 3.54 -4.26 18.49
N LEU A 336 2.26 -4.54 18.35
CA LEU A 336 1.18 -3.67 18.79
C LEU A 336 0.61 -4.18 20.10
N LEU A 337 -0.20 -3.35 20.75
CA LEU A 337 -0.92 -3.80 21.92
C LEU A 337 -2.05 -4.77 21.54
N THR A 338 -2.39 -5.68 22.44
CA THR A 338 -3.49 -6.68 22.38
C THR A 338 -4.87 -6.03 22.35
N MET A 339 -5.11 -5.20 21.35
CA MET A 339 -6.35 -4.45 21.16
C MET A 339 -7.24 -5.13 20.13
N LEU A 340 -8.55 -4.96 20.24
CA LEU A 340 -9.57 -5.44 19.30
C LEU A 340 -9.24 -5.04 17.85
N ARG A 341 -8.68 -3.85 17.64
CA ARG A 341 -8.28 -3.40 16.31
C ARG A 341 -7.19 -4.26 15.67
N TYR A 342 -6.29 -4.85 16.46
CA TYR A 342 -5.33 -5.82 15.96
C TYR A 342 -6.02 -7.09 15.48
N ILE A 343 -6.96 -7.61 16.27
CA ILE A 343 -7.77 -8.77 15.89
C ILE A 343 -8.53 -8.49 14.59
N LYS A 344 -9.15 -7.32 14.46
CA LYS A 344 -9.81 -6.88 13.22
C LYS A 344 -8.83 -6.78 12.05
N ALA A 345 -7.56 -6.43 12.29
CA ALA A 345 -6.57 -6.33 11.24
C ALA A 345 -6.12 -7.73 10.79
N ALA A 346 -5.97 -8.65 11.75
CA ALA A 346 -5.46 -10.00 11.54
C ALA A 346 -4.11 -10.01 10.81
N GLY A 347 -3.26 -9.03 11.14
CA GLY A 347 -1.94 -8.86 10.55
C GLY A 347 -1.67 -7.39 10.23
N VAL A 348 -0.41 -7.00 10.41
CA VAL A 348 0.08 -5.65 10.11
C VAL A 348 1.48 -5.68 9.54
N GLU A 349 1.80 -4.64 8.78
CA GLU A 349 3.17 -4.29 8.44
C GLU A 349 3.40 -2.78 8.62
N LYS A 350 4.59 -2.29 8.33
CA LYS A 350 4.88 -0.86 8.34
C LYS A 350 4.60 -0.24 7.00
N ILE A 351 4.04 0.96 7.00
CA ILE A 351 4.07 1.86 5.85
C ILE A 351 4.86 3.11 6.24
N THR A 352 5.79 3.50 5.38
CA THR A 352 6.65 4.65 5.58
C THR A 352 6.48 5.62 4.43
N VAL A 353 6.25 6.88 4.76
CA VAL A 353 6.39 7.99 3.82
C VAL A 353 7.67 8.76 4.14
N GLN A 354 8.48 9.06 3.12
CA GLN A 354 9.77 9.72 3.27
C GLN A 354 9.94 10.84 2.23
N ALA A 355 10.42 12.00 2.66
CA ALA A 355 10.86 13.07 1.76
C ALA A 355 12.06 13.81 2.35
N GLY A 356 13.15 13.91 1.59
CA GLY A 356 14.43 14.41 2.11
C GLY A 356 14.91 13.55 3.29
N ASN A 357 15.25 14.20 4.40
CA ASN A 357 15.69 13.53 5.64
C ASN A 357 14.52 13.24 6.60
N GLN A 358 13.28 13.56 6.22
CA GLN A 358 12.10 13.36 7.05
C GLN A 358 11.40 12.07 6.65
N SER A 359 10.90 11.35 7.64
CA SER A 359 10.09 10.16 7.44
C SER A 359 9.05 10.01 8.53
N HIS A 360 7.95 9.35 8.18
CA HIS A 360 6.92 8.99 9.14
C HIS A 360 6.44 7.58 8.84
N THR A 361 6.43 6.76 9.88
CA THR A 361 6.14 5.34 9.79
C THR A 361 4.95 5.03 10.67
N LEU A 362 4.00 4.29 10.12
CA LEU A 362 2.81 3.86 10.81
C LEU A 362 2.55 2.38 10.51
N PRO A 363 1.92 1.64 11.44
CA PRO A 363 1.36 0.33 11.15
C PRO A 363 0.20 0.44 10.16
N VAL A 364 0.12 -0.50 9.21
CA VAL A 364 -0.96 -0.63 8.24
C VAL A 364 -1.46 -2.06 8.22
N LYS A 365 -2.77 -2.24 8.06
CA LYS A 365 -3.39 -3.55 7.97
C LYS A 365 -2.85 -4.31 6.75
N ASN A 366 -2.34 -5.50 7.00
CA ASN A 366 -1.96 -6.48 5.99
C ASN A 366 -2.23 -7.87 6.58
N GLN A 367 -3.34 -8.49 6.19
CA GLN A 367 -3.81 -9.73 6.84
C GLN A 367 -2.85 -10.87 6.54
N ALA A 368 -2.69 -11.78 7.49
CA ALA A 368 -1.96 -13.03 7.29
C ALA A 368 -2.90 -14.19 7.00
N ASP A 369 -2.41 -15.28 6.41
CA ASP A 369 -3.14 -16.54 6.30
C ASP A 369 -3.58 -17.11 7.66
N ILE A 370 -2.71 -17.05 8.66
CA ILE A 370 -2.94 -17.61 10.00
C ILE A 370 -2.89 -16.49 11.04
N LEU A 371 -4.01 -16.30 11.75
CA LEU A 371 -4.07 -15.56 13.01
C LEU A 371 -4.05 -16.56 14.18
N TYR A 372 -3.00 -16.52 14.99
CA TYR A 372 -2.93 -17.27 16.25
C TYR A 372 -3.27 -16.35 17.43
N TYR A 373 -4.33 -16.67 18.17
CA TYR A 373 -4.71 -16.01 19.41
C TYR A 373 -4.33 -16.87 20.61
N SER A 374 -3.66 -16.29 21.59
CA SER A 374 -3.44 -16.85 22.93
C SER A 374 -3.96 -15.89 23.99
N GLY A 375 -4.73 -16.41 24.95
CA GLY A 375 -5.37 -15.61 25.99
C GLY A 375 -6.59 -16.28 26.61
N HIS A 376 -7.29 -15.59 27.51
CA HIS A 376 -8.48 -16.15 28.14
C HIS A 376 -9.70 -16.20 27.20
N GLY A 377 -10.45 -17.30 27.30
CA GLY A 377 -11.72 -17.50 26.64
C GLY A 377 -12.85 -17.72 27.66
N TYR A 378 -14.03 -17.17 27.36
CA TYR A 378 -15.18 -17.16 28.27
C TYR A 378 -16.39 -17.84 27.63
N SER A 379 -16.62 -19.11 27.99
CA SER A 379 -17.70 -19.94 27.40
C SER A 379 -19.12 -19.39 27.53
N SER A 380 -19.40 -18.63 28.59
CA SER A 380 -20.72 -18.06 28.86
C SER A 380 -21.13 -17.01 27.83
N SER A 381 -20.15 -16.36 27.21
CA SER A 381 -20.33 -15.24 26.27
C SER A 381 -19.71 -15.51 24.90
N GLY A 382 -18.92 -16.58 24.73
CA GLY A 382 -18.12 -16.82 23.53
C GLY A 382 -17.06 -15.76 23.28
N SER A 383 -16.70 -14.99 24.33
CA SER A 383 -15.77 -13.87 24.22
C SER A 383 -14.33 -14.28 24.50
N LEU A 384 -13.42 -13.50 23.94
CA LEU A 384 -11.98 -13.60 24.09
C LEU A 384 -11.45 -12.34 24.75
N GLN A 385 -10.37 -12.45 25.51
CA GLN A 385 -9.78 -11.31 26.21
C GLN A 385 -9.05 -10.35 25.27
N CYS A 386 -9.19 -9.05 25.55
CA CYS A 386 -8.40 -7.98 24.96
C CYS A 386 -8.11 -6.87 25.96
N LEU A 387 -7.22 -5.96 25.57
CA LEU A 387 -6.82 -4.82 26.38
C LEU A 387 -7.89 -3.73 26.42
N ASP A 388 -8.54 -3.47 25.29
CA ASP A 388 -9.58 -2.45 25.12
C ASP A 388 -10.98 -3.07 25.14
N ASN A 389 -11.99 -2.35 24.66
CA ASN A 389 -13.37 -2.84 24.51
C ASN A 389 -14.01 -3.38 25.82
N GLY A 390 -13.62 -2.84 26.98
CA GLY A 390 -14.09 -3.34 28.28
C GLY A 390 -13.49 -4.68 28.68
N GLY A 391 -12.35 -5.07 28.10
CA GLY A 391 -11.54 -6.23 28.49
C GLY A 391 -11.81 -7.50 27.69
N THR A 392 -12.85 -7.55 26.85
CA THR A 392 -13.15 -8.72 26.01
C THR A 392 -13.78 -8.32 24.68
N PHE A 393 -13.77 -9.24 23.72
CA PHE A 393 -14.45 -9.11 22.44
C PHE A 393 -15.11 -10.43 22.01
N THR A 394 -16.14 -10.32 21.19
CA THR A 394 -16.86 -11.43 20.54
C THR A 394 -16.67 -11.38 19.03
N VAL A 395 -17.14 -12.40 18.32
CA VAL A 395 -17.16 -12.39 16.85
C VAL A 395 -17.92 -11.19 16.27
N SER A 396 -18.95 -10.69 16.97
CA SER A 396 -19.71 -9.51 16.54
C SER A 396 -18.87 -8.25 16.59
N ASP A 397 -18.03 -8.09 17.62
CA ASP A 397 -17.14 -6.94 17.76
C ASP A 397 -16.07 -6.93 16.66
N VAL A 398 -15.60 -8.11 16.25
CA VAL A 398 -14.66 -8.28 15.14
C VAL A 398 -15.31 -7.93 13.80
N ALA A 399 -16.57 -8.29 13.59
CA ALA A 399 -17.28 -8.14 12.32
C ALA A 399 -16.48 -8.70 11.11
N PRO A 400 -16.27 -10.03 11.01
CA PRO A 400 -15.40 -10.64 9.99
C PRO A 400 -15.79 -10.30 8.54
N THR A 401 -17.08 -10.10 8.26
CA THR A 401 -17.58 -9.71 6.93
C THR A 401 -17.04 -8.36 6.46
N VAL A 402 -16.63 -7.50 7.39
CA VAL A 402 -16.00 -6.20 7.11
C VAL A 402 -14.48 -6.34 7.17
N ASN A 403 -13.98 -7.09 8.16
CA ASN A 403 -12.59 -6.99 8.55
C ASN A 403 -11.69 -8.14 8.06
N TRP A 404 -12.19 -9.30 7.64
CA TRP A 404 -11.36 -10.48 7.36
C TRP A 404 -11.50 -11.02 5.93
N ARG A 405 -11.85 -10.18 4.96
CA ARG A 405 -12.15 -10.61 3.57
C ARG A 405 -10.96 -10.51 2.60
N GLU A 406 -9.76 -10.20 3.07
CA GLU A 406 -8.62 -9.97 2.18
C GLU A 406 -7.78 -11.23 2.03
N ASP A 407 -7.17 -11.72 3.12
CA ASP A 407 -6.25 -12.88 3.04
C ASP A 407 -6.38 -13.88 4.19
N LEU A 408 -7.05 -13.54 5.30
CA LEU A 408 -7.12 -14.44 6.46
C LEU A 408 -7.82 -15.77 6.13
N LYS A 409 -7.11 -16.90 6.29
CA LYS A 409 -7.64 -18.26 6.01
C LYS A 409 -7.97 -19.04 7.27
N TYR A 410 -7.16 -18.90 8.32
CA TYR A 410 -7.29 -19.68 9.54
C TYR A 410 -7.24 -18.78 10.77
N PHE A 411 -8.16 -19.03 11.70
CA PHE A 411 -8.11 -18.43 13.03
C PHE A 411 -7.97 -19.53 14.08
N ILE A 412 -6.86 -19.49 14.80
CA ILE A 412 -6.51 -20.45 15.85
C ILE A 412 -6.72 -19.75 17.20
N ILE A 413 -7.62 -20.30 18.01
CA ILE A 413 -8.06 -19.73 19.29
C ILE A 413 -7.53 -20.61 20.42
N ALA A 414 -6.36 -20.27 20.96
CA ALA A 414 -5.81 -20.86 22.17
C ALA A 414 -6.41 -20.22 23.43
N GLY A 415 -7.75 -20.26 23.53
CA GLY A 415 -8.52 -19.80 24.67
C GLY A 415 -9.55 -20.84 25.12
N CYS A 416 -9.89 -20.84 26.40
CA CYS A 416 -10.76 -21.85 27.00
C CYS A 416 -12.17 -21.84 26.40
N ILE A 417 -12.62 -22.99 25.87
CA ILE A 417 -14.04 -23.33 25.60
C ILE A 417 -14.76 -22.43 24.57
N VAL A 418 -14.09 -21.45 23.93
CA VAL A 418 -14.72 -20.53 22.96
C VAL A 418 -15.11 -21.21 21.64
N LEU A 419 -14.62 -22.43 21.38
CA LEU A 419 -15.00 -23.23 20.23
C LEU A 419 -15.81 -24.48 20.58
N LYS A 420 -16.42 -24.54 21.76
CA LYS A 420 -17.41 -25.58 22.08
C LYS A 420 -18.56 -25.60 21.05
N PRO A 421 -19.06 -26.76 20.60
CA PRO A 421 -20.08 -26.85 19.54
C PRO A 421 -21.48 -26.47 20.06
N ASP A 422 -21.68 -25.17 20.28
CA ASP A 422 -22.96 -24.56 20.64
C ASP A 422 -23.13 -23.18 20.00
N HIS A 423 -24.36 -22.64 20.11
CA HIS A 423 -24.76 -21.37 19.47
C HIS A 423 -24.06 -20.13 20.00
N THR A 424 -23.45 -20.19 21.19
CA THR A 424 -22.74 -19.05 21.79
C THR A 424 -21.26 -19.06 21.39
N ASN A 425 -20.69 -20.23 21.19
CA ASN A 425 -19.25 -20.45 21.03
C ASN A 425 -18.90 -20.81 19.57
N GLY A 426 -18.60 -22.08 19.30
CA GLY A 426 -18.10 -22.55 18.01
C GLY A 426 -19.05 -22.26 16.85
N TYR A 427 -20.37 -22.39 17.05
CA TYR A 427 -21.32 -22.11 15.96
C TYR A 427 -21.45 -20.61 15.69
N ALA A 428 -21.30 -19.74 16.70
CA ALA A 428 -21.31 -18.29 16.49
C ALA A 428 -20.12 -17.88 15.59
N TRP A 429 -18.92 -18.31 15.96
CA TRP A 429 -17.71 -18.06 15.16
C TRP A 429 -17.82 -18.67 13.77
N GLY A 430 -18.21 -19.94 13.68
CA GLY A 430 -18.35 -20.64 12.41
C GLY A 430 -19.41 -20.03 11.48
N ASN A 431 -20.57 -19.61 12.00
CA ASN A 431 -21.62 -19.00 11.18
C ASN A 431 -21.21 -17.63 10.63
N ALA A 432 -20.46 -16.85 11.41
CA ALA A 432 -19.98 -15.53 11.01
C ALA A 432 -18.77 -15.58 10.07
N THR A 433 -18.04 -16.70 10.04
CA THR A 433 -16.78 -16.84 9.27
C THR A 433 -16.87 -17.94 8.21
N LEU A 434 -16.88 -19.21 8.61
CA LEU A 434 -16.83 -20.39 7.74
C LEU A 434 -18.05 -20.51 6.82
N LYS A 435 -19.27 -20.32 7.35
CA LYS A 435 -20.49 -20.39 6.51
C LYS A 435 -20.53 -19.26 5.46
N GLN A 436 -19.91 -18.12 5.77
CA GLN A 436 -19.75 -16.97 4.87
C GLN A 436 -18.61 -17.15 3.86
N GLY A 437 -17.82 -18.22 3.96
CA GLY A 437 -16.65 -18.45 3.11
C GLY A 437 -15.50 -17.46 3.36
N ILE A 438 -15.45 -16.86 4.55
CA ILE A 438 -14.41 -15.90 4.94
C ILE A 438 -13.15 -16.65 5.36
N LEU A 439 -13.31 -17.68 6.21
CA LEU A 439 -12.21 -18.54 6.65
C LEU A 439 -12.33 -19.91 5.99
N SER A 440 -11.20 -20.57 5.82
CA SER A 440 -11.10 -21.98 5.46
C SER A 440 -11.27 -22.88 6.68
N GLY A 441 -10.76 -22.44 7.85
CA GLY A 441 -10.80 -23.24 9.07
C GLY A 441 -10.76 -22.44 10.37
N LEU A 442 -11.39 -23.00 11.41
CA LEU A 442 -11.22 -22.56 12.80
C LEU A 442 -10.57 -23.68 13.60
N CYS A 443 -9.59 -23.33 14.43
CA CYS A 443 -8.92 -24.24 15.35
C CYS A 443 -8.99 -23.69 16.77
N GLY A 444 -9.06 -24.54 17.78
CA GLY A 444 -8.97 -24.10 19.17
C GLY A 444 -9.36 -25.20 20.14
N TYR A 445 -10.03 -24.82 21.24
CA TYR A 445 -10.38 -25.75 22.31
C TYR A 445 -11.89 -25.77 22.60
N HIS A 446 -12.44 -26.98 22.74
CA HIS A 446 -13.82 -27.18 23.20
C HIS A 446 -13.92 -27.33 24.73
N GLY A 447 -12.79 -27.52 25.39
CA GLY A 447 -12.61 -27.60 26.83
C GLY A 447 -11.59 -26.60 27.36
N LEU A 448 -10.95 -26.93 28.49
CA LEU A 448 -9.86 -26.13 29.03
C LEU A 448 -8.70 -26.08 28.04
N ALA A 449 -8.24 -24.86 27.74
CA ALA A 449 -7.01 -24.66 26.99
C ALA A 449 -5.80 -24.96 27.90
N PRO A 450 -4.76 -25.65 27.40
CA PRO A 450 -3.49 -25.82 28.08
C PRO A 450 -2.88 -24.46 28.44
N SER A 451 -2.26 -24.37 29.61
CA SER A 451 -1.37 -23.25 29.95
C SER A 451 0.05 -23.52 29.43
N ASP A 452 0.94 -22.55 29.56
CA ASP A 452 2.38 -22.73 29.24
C ASP A 452 2.98 -23.94 29.97
N MET A 453 2.71 -24.07 31.26
CA MET A 453 3.11 -25.25 32.06
C MET A 453 2.27 -26.50 31.78
N GLY A 454 1.13 -26.34 31.11
CA GLY A 454 0.19 -27.39 30.75
C GLY A 454 0.40 -27.97 29.36
N GLY A 455 1.45 -27.56 28.64
CA GLY A 455 1.81 -28.08 27.32
C GLY A 455 1.48 -27.17 26.14
N ALA A 456 1.06 -25.92 26.36
CA ALA A 456 0.69 -24.99 25.28
C ALA A 456 1.88 -24.73 24.33
N ILE A 457 3.08 -24.56 24.88
CA ILE A 457 4.31 -24.31 24.12
C ILE A 457 4.61 -25.48 23.18
N GLU A 458 4.52 -26.71 23.69
CA GLU A 458 4.73 -27.91 22.91
C GLU A 458 3.64 -28.09 21.85
N ILE A 459 2.36 -27.87 22.18
CA ILE A 459 1.26 -27.99 21.22
C ILE A 459 1.42 -27.00 20.08
N ALA A 460 1.65 -25.72 20.38
CA ALA A 460 1.79 -24.67 19.39
C ALA A 460 2.98 -24.94 18.46
N GLY A 461 4.09 -25.40 19.03
CA GLY A 461 5.25 -25.80 18.26
C GLY A 461 5.03 -27.08 17.43
N ASP A 462 4.40 -28.11 17.98
CA ASP A 462 4.19 -29.39 17.29
C ASP A 462 3.20 -29.19 16.15
N PHE A 463 2.16 -28.39 16.36
CA PHE A 463 1.26 -27.89 15.32
C PHE A 463 2.05 -27.23 14.18
N ALA A 464 2.85 -26.22 14.48
CA ALA A 464 3.65 -25.49 13.49
C ALA A 464 4.57 -26.44 12.70
N GLN A 465 5.24 -27.36 13.40
CA GLN A 465 6.11 -28.35 12.78
C GLN A 465 5.36 -29.25 11.80
N MET A 466 4.15 -29.71 12.17
CA MET A 466 3.32 -30.58 11.33
C MET A 466 2.75 -29.84 10.11
N VAL A 467 2.43 -28.55 10.24
CA VAL A 467 2.03 -27.71 9.10
C VAL A 467 3.16 -27.59 8.08
N VAL A 468 4.39 -27.35 8.56
CA VAL A 468 5.57 -27.21 7.69
C VAL A 468 5.96 -28.53 7.03
N SER A 469 5.95 -29.64 7.79
CA SER A 469 6.38 -30.95 7.29
C SER A 469 5.30 -31.69 6.50
N GLY A 470 4.02 -31.30 6.65
CA GLY A 470 2.89 -32.07 6.14
C GLY A 470 2.74 -33.45 6.80
N SER A 471 3.28 -33.65 8.00
CA SER A 471 3.34 -34.98 8.64
C SER A 471 2.09 -35.37 9.44
N ALA A 472 1.09 -34.50 9.53
CA ALA A 472 -0.16 -34.81 10.21
C ALA A 472 -0.97 -35.88 9.44
N PRO A 473 -1.56 -36.89 10.11
CA PRO A 473 -2.44 -37.83 9.46
C PRO A 473 -3.64 -37.12 8.82
N SER A 474 -3.90 -37.38 7.54
CA SER A 474 -5.02 -36.75 6.84
C SER A 474 -6.36 -37.25 7.38
N ARG A 475 -7.20 -36.33 7.89
CA ARG A 475 -8.52 -36.65 8.48
C ARG A 475 -9.61 -35.74 7.96
N THR A 476 -9.34 -34.45 7.95
CA THR A 476 -10.25 -33.40 7.49
C THR A 476 -10.06 -33.08 6.01
N GLY A 477 -8.89 -33.45 5.45
CA GLY A 477 -8.46 -33.06 4.10
C GLY A 477 -7.77 -31.70 4.07
N ASP A 478 -7.59 -31.04 5.22
CA ASP A 478 -6.91 -29.77 5.37
C ASP A 478 -5.72 -29.93 6.33
N ALA A 479 -4.51 -29.59 5.85
CA ALA A 479 -3.27 -29.82 6.58
C ALA A 479 -3.18 -29.00 7.88
N VAL A 480 -3.77 -27.80 7.92
CA VAL A 480 -3.76 -26.94 9.12
C VAL A 480 -4.68 -27.53 10.17
N LEU A 481 -5.88 -27.94 9.78
CA LEU A 481 -6.84 -28.56 10.71
C LEU A 481 -6.32 -29.91 11.24
N ASP A 482 -5.73 -30.73 10.36
CA ASP A 482 -5.17 -32.03 10.72
C ASP A 482 -3.97 -31.89 11.68
N ALA A 483 -3.10 -30.90 11.44
CA ALA A 483 -1.98 -30.59 12.33
C ALA A 483 -2.46 -30.15 13.72
N TRP A 484 -3.51 -29.32 13.81
CA TRP A 484 -4.02 -28.86 15.11
C TRP A 484 -4.61 -30.02 15.92
N LEU A 485 -5.41 -30.87 15.27
CA LEU A 485 -6.00 -32.05 15.92
C LEU A 485 -4.91 -33.00 16.44
N GLU A 486 -3.91 -33.30 15.61
CA GLU A 486 -2.87 -34.25 15.96
C GLU A 486 -1.95 -33.74 17.07
N ALA A 487 -1.53 -32.46 17.01
CA ALA A 487 -0.73 -31.85 18.07
C ALA A 487 -1.46 -31.90 19.43
N ASN A 488 -2.76 -31.61 19.45
CA ASN A 488 -3.58 -31.68 20.66
C ASN A 488 -3.78 -33.11 21.17
N ARG A 489 -4.02 -34.06 20.26
CA ARG A 489 -4.16 -35.48 20.60
C ARG A 489 -2.90 -36.05 21.24
N GLN A 490 -1.72 -35.71 20.73
CA GLN A 490 -0.43 -36.17 21.29
C GLN A 490 -0.13 -35.60 22.68
N ARG A 491 -0.80 -34.50 23.05
CA ARG A 491 -0.57 -33.76 24.29
C ARG A 491 -1.76 -33.80 25.24
N ASN A 492 -2.71 -34.70 25.01
CA ASN A 492 -3.87 -34.97 25.87
C ASN A 492 -4.78 -33.75 26.09
N ALA A 493 -4.84 -32.86 25.09
CA ALA A 493 -5.56 -31.60 25.13
C ALA A 493 -6.87 -31.68 24.31
N LEU A 494 -7.87 -30.89 24.72
CA LEU A 494 -9.24 -30.91 24.20
C LEU A 494 -9.39 -30.04 22.94
N GLY A 495 -8.54 -30.31 21.95
CA GLY A 495 -8.53 -29.60 20.68
C GLY A 495 -9.79 -29.84 19.85
N ILE A 496 -10.22 -28.84 19.10
CA ILE A 496 -11.34 -28.90 18.16
C ILE A 496 -11.00 -28.10 16.90
N VAL A 497 -11.52 -28.56 15.76
CA VAL A 497 -11.44 -27.84 14.49
C VAL A 497 -12.80 -27.82 13.79
N TYR A 498 -13.05 -26.76 13.04
CA TYR A 498 -14.23 -26.61 12.19
C TYR A 498 -13.79 -26.29 10.76
N ASN A 499 -14.46 -26.90 9.79
CA ASN A 499 -14.55 -26.41 8.43
C ASN A 499 -15.99 -25.96 8.14
N ARG A 500 -16.31 -25.56 6.91
CA ARG A 500 -17.64 -25.04 6.52
C ARG A 500 -18.82 -25.94 6.88
N GLN A 501 -18.65 -27.25 6.94
CA GLN A 501 -19.75 -28.22 7.08
C GLN A 501 -19.65 -29.06 8.35
N TYR A 502 -18.43 -29.34 8.80
CA TYR A 502 -18.16 -30.33 9.83
C TYR A 502 -17.21 -29.77 10.89
N TYR A 503 -17.23 -30.41 12.06
CA TYR A 503 -16.21 -30.27 13.07
C TYR A 503 -15.66 -31.64 13.48
N TRP A 504 -14.46 -31.60 14.03
CA TRP A 504 -13.76 -32.75 14.62
C TRP A 504 -13.14 -32.30 15.93
N TRP A 505 -13.10 -33.19 16.90
CA TRP A 505 -12.58 -32.87 18.23
C TRP A 505 -11.85 -34.04 18.86
N VAL A 506 -10.91 -33.70 19.74
CA VAL A 506 -10.18 -34.65 20.56
C VAL A 506 -11.03 -34.95 21.80
N LEU A 507 -11.38 -36.23 21.99
CA LEU A 507 -12.09 -36.74 23.14
C LEU A 507 -11.23 -37.74 23.91
N LYS A 508 -11.62 -38.01 25.16
CA LYS A 508 -11.04 -39.05 26.01
C LYS A 508 -12.05 -40.18 26.19
N ASP A 509 -11.61 -41.41 25.98
CA ASP A 509 -12.42 -42.59 26.28
C ASP A 509 -12.50 -42.84 27.80
N LEU A 510 -13.27 -43.85 28.21
CA LEU A 510 -13.44 -44.22 29.63
C LEU A 510 -12.14 -44.67 30.32
N LEU A 511 -11.11 -45.01 29.54
CA LEU A 511 -9.77 -45.39 30.02
C LEU A 511 -8.79 -44.21 29.96
N GLY A 512 -9.27 -43.01 29.61
CA GLY A 512 -8.46 -41.81 29.47
C GLY A 512 -7.62 -41.76 28.20
N ARG A 513 -7.85 -42.64 27.22
CA ARG A 513 -7.13 -42.64 25.94
C ARG A 513 -7.77 -41.65 24.98
N GLU A 514 -6.92 -40.91 24.29
CA GLU A 514 -7.33 -39.88 23.36
C GLU A 514 -7.68 -40.46 21.98
N PHE A 515 -8.80 -40.01 21.43
CA PHE A 515 -9.17 -40.26 20.05
C PHE A 515 -9.80 -39.01 19.43
N ILE A 516 -9.78 -38.95 18.11
CA ILE A 516 -10.42 -37.88 17.35
C ILE A 516 -11.77 -38.40 16.87
N ASP A 517 -12.84 -37.66 17.20
CA ASP A 517 -14.20 -37.94 16.76
C ASP A 517 -14.64 -36.92 15.70
N GLY A 518 -15.44 -37.38 14.73
CA GLY A 518 -15.90 -36.63 13.55
C GLY A 518 -15.66 -37.37 12.23
N PRO A 519 -16.14 -36.84 11.08
CA PRO A 519 -16.80 -35.54 10.91
C PRO A 519 -18.18 -35.47 11.57
N ASN A 520 -18.42 -34.43 12.36
CA ASN A 520 -19.72 -34.13 12.95
C ASN A 520 -20.35 -32.90 12.26
N PRO A 521 -21.61 -32.96 11.78
CA PRO A 521 -22.25 -31.83 11.14
C PRO A 521 -22.59 -30.72 12.15
N TRP A 522 -22.61 -29.46 11.69
CA TRP A 522 -23.01 -28.31 12.50
C TRP A 522 -23.67 -27.17 11.69
#